data_AF-A0A2U1N578-F1
#
_entry.id   AF-A0A2U1N578-F1
#
_cell.length_a   1.000
_cell.length_b   1.000
_cell.length_c   1.000
_cell.angle_alpha   90.00
_cell.angle_beta   90.00
_cell.angle_gamma   90.00
#
_symmetry.space_group_name_H-M   'P 1'
#
loop_
_entity.id
_entity.type
_entity.pdbx_description
1 polymer ?
#
loop_
_entity_poly.entity_id
_entity_poly.type
_entity_poly.pdbx_seq_one_letter_code
_entity_poly.pdbx_strand_id
1 'polypeptide(L)'
;MVNIAITYIRRYSFYGHTIDTTVTKDTDAVNEWITETESIYRNHRGLIVGLDTEWRPSFQLGVQDPVAVLQLCVDNRCLVFQIIHSGQFLPSSLINFLNNPNYTFTGAGINTDIQKLVRCGLGRGPNRQSFASDMVNIQQLVVQKFGQSMNGLSMNVLARDVLGIDLAE
;
A
#
# COMPACT_ATOMS: atom_id res chain seq x y z
N MET A 1 -25.65 13.31 -8.64
CA MET A 1 -24.49 14.05 -8.11
C MET A 1 -23.33 13.79 -9.04
N VAL A 2 -22.77 14.83 -9.67
CA VAL A 2 -21.61 14.69 -10.54
C VAL A 2 -20.41 14.42 -9.62
N ASN A 3 -20.00 13.16 -9.52
CA ASN A 3 -18.72 12.83 -8.89
C ASN A 3 -17.66 13.31 -9.86
N ILE A 4 -17.14 14.53 -9.65
CA ILE A 4 -15.93 14.95 -10.35
C ILE A 4 -14.83 14.09 -9.71
N ALA A 5 -14.57 12.94 -10.34
CA ALA A 5 -13.40 12.13 -10.10
C ALA A 5 -12.20 13.01 -10.42
N ILE A 6 -11.47 13.42 -9.38
CA ILE A 6 -10.24 14.16 -9.60
C ILE A 6 -9.10 13.19 -9.34
N THR A 7 -8.57 12.68 -10.44
CA THR A 7 -7.32 11.93 -10.48
C THR A 7 -6.20 12.90 -10.82
N TYR A 8 -5.15 12.90 -10.01
CA TYR A 8 -3.95 13.69 -10.25
C TYR A 8 -2.77 12.75 -10.51
N ILE A 9 -2.09 12.97 -11.62
CA ILE A 9 -0.79 12.37 -11.86
C ILE A 9 0.26 13.39 -11.43
N ARG A 10 1.25 12.93 -10.66
CA ARG A 10 2.37 13.73 -10.18
C ARG A 10 3.66 12.96 -10.39
N ARG A 11 4.72 13.67 -10.76
CA ARG A 11 6.08 13.13 -10.77
C ARG A 11 6.88 13.77 -9.66
N TYR A 12 7.62 12.94 -8.95
CA TYR A 12 8.55 13.37 -7.93
C TYR A 12 9.94 12.83 -8.28
N SER A 13 10.96 13.67 -8.17
CA SER A 13 12.34 13.20 -8.22
C SER A 13 12.82 12.98 -6.79
N PHE A 14 13.27 11.77 -6.48
CA PHE A 14 13.71 11.37 -5.15
C PHE A 14 14.98 10.52 -5.27
N TYR A 15 16.11 11.01 -4.74
CA TYR A 15 17.42 10.33 -4.81
C TYR A 15 17.81 9.79 -6.20
N GLY A 16 17.55 10.58 -7.25
CA GLY A 16 17.86 10.20 -8.65
C GLY A 16 16.82 9.29 -9.31
N HIS A 17 15.80 8.86 -8.58
CA HIS A 17 14.64 8.15 -9.10
C HIS A 17 13.52 9.12 -9.47
N THR A 18 12.78 8.83 -10.53
CA THR A 18 11.55 9.56 -10.86
C THR A 18 10.37 8.67 -10.53
N ILE A 19 9.56 9.08 -9.57
CA ILE A 19 8.40 8.35 -9.08
C ILE A 19 7.15 8.94 -9.73
N ASP A 20 6.42 8.11 -10.47
CA ASP A 20 5.11 8.42 -11.06
C ASP A 20 4.00 8.05 -10.06
N THR A 21 3.34 9.07 -9.51
CA THR A 21 2.29 8.91 -8.50
C THR A 21 0.92 9.26 -9.05
N THR A 22 -0.01 8.31 -8.98
CA THR A 22 -1.43 8.52 -9.25
C THR A 22 -2.16 8.73 -7.92
N VAL A 23 -2.70 9.93 -7.70
CA VAL A 23 -3.52 10.24 -6.52
C VAL A 23 -4.98 10.29 -6.96
N THR A 24 -5.84 9.47 -6.37
CA THR A 24 -7.23 9.39 -6.80
C THR A 24 -8.19 8.94 -5.70
N LYS A 25 -9.46 9.30 -5.85
CA LYS A 25 -10.61 8.70 -5.15
C LYS A 25 -11.47 7.86 -6.08
N ASP A 26 -11.15 7.83 -7.37
CA ASP A 26 -11.92 7.19 -8.42
C ASP A 26 -11.52 5.72 -8.58
N THR A 27 -12.51 4.83 -8.50
CA THR A 27 -12.30 3.39 -8.63
C THR A 27 -11.87 2.98 -10.03
N ASP A 28 -12.26 3.73 -11.07
CA ASP A 28 -11.86 3.43 -12.44
C ASP A 28 -10.39 3.76 -12.67
N ALA A 29 -9.90 4.86 -12.13
CA ALA A 29 -8.48 5.19 -12.13
C ALA A 29 -7.64 4.15 -11.34
N VAL A 30 -8.19 3.58 -10.26
CA VAL A 30 -7.55 2.45 -9.56
C VAL A 30 -7.49 1.21 -10.45
N ASN A 31 -8.58 0.86 -11.14
CA ASN A 31 -8.62 -0.26 -12.09
C ASN A 31 -7.57 -0.10 -13.19
N GLU A 32 -7.48 1.10 -13.77
CA GLU A 32 -6.53 1.44 -14.82
C GLU A 32 -5.09 1.32 -14.30
N TRP A 33 -4.78 1.91 -13.14
CA TRP A 33 -3.44 1.83 -12.56
C TRP A 33 -3.00 0.38 -12.31
N ILE A 34 -3.89 -0.47 -11.80
CA ILE A 34 -3.60 -1.90 -11.58
C ILE A 34 -3.35 -2.61 -12.92
N THR A 35 -4.25 -2.43 -13.89
CA THR A 35 -4.14 -3.07 -15.21
C THR A 35 -2.85 -2.68 -15.93
N GLU A 36 -2.50 -1.39 -15.90
CA GLU A 36 -1.24 -0.90 -16.45
C GLU A 36 -0.03 -1.48 -15.73
N THR A 37 -0.04 -1.50 -14.40
CA THR A 37 1.08 -2.02 -13.60
C THR A 37 1.30 -3.51 -13.88
N GLU A 38 0.24 -4.32 -13.88
CA GLU A 38 0.34 -5.75 -14.22
C GLU A 38 0.81 -5.97 -15.67
N SER A 39 0.38 -5.12 -16.60
CA SER A 39 0.83 -5.16 -18.00
C SER A 39 2.32 -4.84 -18.16
N ILE A 40 2.80 -3.77 -17.53
CA ILE A 40 4.21 -3.35 -17.54
C ILE A 40 5.10 -4.46 -16.99
N TYR A 41 4.69 -5.07 -15.87
CA TYR A 41 5.50 -6.04 -15.16
C TYR A 41 5.13 -7.50 -15.48
N ARG A 42 4.32 -7.77 -16.52
CA ARG A 42 3.78 -9.12 -16.87
C ARG A 42 4.81 -10.25 -17.00
N ASN A 43 6.06 -9.91 -17.33
CA ASN A 43 7.14 -10.89 -17.52
C ASN A 43 7.88 -11.21 -16.20
N HIS A 44 7.55 -10.55 -15.10
CA HIS A 44 8.10 -10.84 -13.78
C HIS A 44 7.38 -12.04 -13.17
N ARG A 45 8.10 -12.88 -12.42
CA ARG A 45 7.54 -14.09 -11.77
C ARG A 45 6.68 -13.80 -10.53
N GLY A 46 6.33 -12.53 -10.30
CA GLY A 46 5.64 -12.02 -9.13
C GLY A 46 5.91 -10.52 -8.98
N LEU A 47 5.11 -9.85 -8.15
CA LEU A 47 5.30 -8.44 -7.82
C LEU A 47 5.68 -8.30 -6.35
N ILE A 48 6.63 -7.41 -6.09
CA ILE A 48 6.88 -6.88 -4.76
C ILE A 48 6.22 -5.50 -4.72
N VAL A 49 5.29 -5.32 -3.79
CA VAL A 49 4.46 -4.11 -3.70
C VAL A 49 4.67 -3.47 -2.34
N GLY A 50 5.17 -2.24 -2.30
CA GLY A 50 5.14 -1.41 -1.09
C GLY A 50 3.69 -1.10 -0.71
N LEU A 51 3.31 -1.34 0.54
CA LEU A 51 1.96 -1.08 1.06
C LEU A 51 2.05 -0.24 2.33
N ASP A 52 1.22 0.78 2.39
CA ASP A 52 1.01 1.60 3.58
C ASP A 52 -0.43 2.09 3.65
N THR A 53 -0.91 2.40 4.87
CA THR A 53 -2.24 2.97 5.05
C THR A 53 -2.25 4.12 6.04
N GLU A 54 -3.05 5.14 5.73
CA GLU A 54 -3.37 6.22 6.65
C GLU A 54 -4.84 6.10 7.07
N TRP A 55 -5.14 6.45 8.31
CA TRP A 55 -6.49 6.34 8.87
C TRP A 55 -7.03 7.68 9.33
N ARG A 56 -8.36 7.81 9.32
CA ARG A 56 -9.04 8.99 9.87
C ARG A 56 -9.43 8.72 11.32
N PRO A 57 -8.90 9.47 12.30
CA PRO A 57 -9.29 9.31 13.69
C PRO A 57 -10.80 9.49 13.89
N SER A 58 -11.41 8.57 14.62
CA SER A 58 -12.79 8.65 15.08
C SER A 58 -12.81 8.92 16.59
N PHE A 59 -13.46 10.01 16.99
CA PHE A 59 -13.66 10.34 18.40
C PHE A 59 -14.94 9.71 18.99
N GLN A 60 -15.63 8.86 18.22
CA GLN A 60 -16.82 8.15 18.68
C GLN A 60 -16.42 6.85 19.38
N LEU A 61 -16.87 6.68 20.63
CA LEU A 61 -16.67 5.45 21.40
C LEU A 61 -17.17 4.22 20.63
N GLY A 62 -16.29 3.22 20.49
CA GLY A 62 -16.60 1.96 19.81
C GLY A 62 -16.48 2.01 18.27
N VAL A 63 -16.25 3.19 17.68
CA VAL A 63 -16.00 3.32 16.24
C VAL A 63 -14.50 3.29 15.99
N GLN A 64 -14.05 2.29 15.23
CA GLN A 64 -12.65 2.17 14.83
C GLN A 64 -12.31 3.18 13.72
N ASP A 65 -11.05 3.63 13.69
CA ASP A 65 -10.56 4.56 12.67
C ASP A 65 -10.60 3.90 11.28
N PRO A 66 -11.46 4.38 10.36
CA PRO A 66 -11.51 3.85 9.00
C PRO A 66 -10.22 4.16 8.26
N VAL A 67 -9.84 3.25 7.34
CA VAL A 67 -8.77 3.53 6.38
C VAL A 67 -9.18 4.73 5.53
N ALA A 68 -8.34 5.75 5.53
CA ALA A 68 -8.53 6.98 4.78
C ALA A 68 -7.81 6.93 3.43
N VAL A 69 -6.58 6.43 3.44
CA VAL A 69 -5.71 6.32 2.27
C VAL A 69 -5.09 4.94 2.25
N LEU A 70 -5.04 4.33 1.07
CA LEU A 70 -4.23 3.16 0.76
C LEU A 70 -3.14 3.60 -0.21
N GLN A 71 -1.87 3.39 0.15
CA GLN A 71 -0.74 3.57 -0.75
C GLN A 71 -0.24 2.22 -1.25
N LEU A 72 -0.03 2.11 -2.55
CA LEU A 72 0.59 0.94 -3.19
C LEU A 72 1.71 1.43 -4.11
N CYS A 73 2.91 0.85 -4.00
CA CYS A 73 4.03 1.19 -4.88
C CYS A 73 4.65 -0.06 -5.49
N VAL A 74 4.84 -0.06 -6.81
CA VAL A 74 5.57 -1.08 -7.55
C VAL A 74 6.69 -0.38 -8.31
N ASP A 75 7.93 -0.62 -7.89
CA ASP A 75 9.11 0.06 -8.44
C ASP A 75 8.89 1.59 -8.38
N ASN A 76 8.98 2.32 -9.48
CA ASN A 76 8.80 3.78 -9.52
C ASN A 76 7.35 4.24 -9.73
N ARG A 77 6.36 3.34 -9.66
CA ARG A 77 4.94 3.68 -9.82
C ARG A 77 4.21 3.56 -8.50
N CYS A 78 3.55 4.63 -8.07
CA CYS A 78 2.76 4.65 -6.84
C CYS A 78 1.30 5.02 -7.12
N LEU A 79 0.40 4.37 -6.40
CA LEU A 79 -1.00 4.69 -6.27
C LEU A 79 -1.24 5.22 -4.86
N VAL A 80 -1.88 6.38 -4.75
CA VAL A 80 -2.40 6.93 -3.50
C VAL A 80 -3.91 6.99 -3.64
N PHE A 81 -4.58 5.95 -3.13
CA PHE A 81 -6.02 5.80 -3.23
C PHE A 81 -6.70 6.34 -1.96
N GLN A 82 -7.42 7.44 -2.11
CA GLN A 82 -8.23 8.07 -1.06
C GLN A 82 -9.53 7.29 -0.83
N ILE A 83 -9.39 6.05 -0.34
CA ILE A 83 -10.44 5.04 -0.25
C ILE A 83 -11.67 5.51 0.54
N ILE A 84 -11.51 6.38 1.54
CA ILE A 84 -12.64 6.94 2.31
C ILE A 84 -13.58 7.81 1.46
N HIS A 85 -13.14 8.25 0.29
CA HIS A 85 -13.93 9.04 -0.66
C HIS A 85 -14.40 8.24 -1.89
N SER A 86 -14.13 6.93 -1.94
CA SER A 86 -14.41 6.07 -3.10
C SER A 86 -15.85 5.57 -3.22
N GLY A 87 -16.72 5.95 -2.27
CA GLY A 87 -18.12 5.53 -2.24
C GLY A 87 -18.31 4.19 -1.54
N GLN A 88 -19.35 3.43 -1.92
CA GLN A 88 -19.75 2.20 -1.22
C GLN A 88 -19.05 0.94 -1.75
N PHE A 89 -18.52 0.97 -2.98
CA PHE A 89 -18.00 -0.22 -3.64
C PHE A 89 -16.51 -0.06 -3.94
N LEU A 90 -15.73 -1.05 -3.51
CA LEU A 90 -14.32 -1.16 -3.84
C LEU A 90 -14.15 -1.95 -5.14
N PRO A 91 -13.21 -1.55 -6.01
CA PRO A 91 -13.01 -2.24 -7.29
C PRO A 91 -12.57 -3.69 -7.07
N SER A 92 -13.19 -4.62 -7.78
CA SER A 92 -12.82 -6.05 -7.72
C SER A 92 -11.37 -6.30 -8.12
N SER A 93 -10.81 -5.47 -9.01
CA SER A 93 -9.39 -5.52 -9.40
C SER A 93 -8.48 -5.31 -8.20
N LEU A 94 -8.76 -4.33 -7.33
CA LEU A 94 -8.00 -4.05 -6.12
C LEU A 94 -8.08 -5.21 -5.13
N ILE A 95 -9.28 -5.78 -4.95
CA ILE A 95 -9.46 -6.95 -4.09
C ILE A 95 -8.63 -8.12 -4.63
N ASN A 96 -8.68 -8.39 -5.94
CA ASN A 96 -7.93 -9.48 -6.55
C ASN A 96 -6.42 -9.23 -6.48
N PHE A 97 -5.98 -8.00 -6.73
CA PHE A 97 -4.58 -7.59 -6.68
C PHE A 97 -3.98 -7.80 -5.28
N LEU A 98 -4.66 -7.32 -4.23
CA LEU A 98 -4.26 -7.52 -2.83
C LEU A 98 -4.32 -8.98 -2.37
N ASN A 99 -5.01 -9.86 -3.10
CA ASN A 99 -5.13 -11.29 -2.75
C ASN A 99 -4.46 -12.21 -3.77
N ASN A 100 -3.63 -11.68 -4.67
CA ASN A 100 -2.92 -12.50 -5.63
C ASN A 100 -1.80 -13.27 -4.90
N PRO A 101 -1.83 -14.62 -4.85
CA PRO A 101 -0.84 -15.41 -4.12
C PRO A 101 0.56 -15.35 -4.74
N ASN A 102 0.70 -14.83 -5.96
CA ASN A 102 1.99 -14.62 -6.60
C ASN A 102 2.65 -13.28 -6.22
N TYR A 103 1.95 -12.43 -5.46
CA TYR A 103 2.45 -11.11 -5.06
C TYR A 103 2.85 -11.10 -3.59
N THR A 104 3.87 -10.29 -3.28
CA THR A 104 4.36 -10.03 -1.93
C THR A 104 4.18 -8.55 -1.63
N PHE A 105 3.43 -8.25 -0.58
CA PHE A 105 3.28 -6.89 -0.10
C PHE A 105 4.23 -6.64 1.07
N THR A 106 4.92 -5.51 1.05
CA THR A 106 5.95 -5.15 2.02
C THR A 106 5.63 -3.82 2.67
N GLY A 107 5.82 -3.69 3.99
CA GLY A 107 5.62 -2.43 4.70
C GLY A 107 6.24 -2.46 6.10
N ALA A 108 6.46 -1.29 6.69
CA ALA A 108 6.81 -1.18 8.10
C ALA A 108 5.53 -1.16 8.94
N GLY A 109 5.48 -1.92 10.03
CA GLY A 109 4.27 -2.02 10.83
C GLY A 109 3.06 -2.69 10.15
N ILE A 110 3.27 -3.30 8.97
CA ILE A 110 2.22 -3.78 8.02
C ILE A 110 1.10 -4.63 8.64
N ASN A 111 1.35 -5.28 9.78
CA ASN A 111 0.34 -6.06 10.49
C ASN A 111 -0.88 -5.21 10.90
N THR A 112 -0.67 -3.95 11.26
CA THR A 112 -1.76 -3.02 11.60
C THR A 112 -2.57 -2.67 10.37
N ASP A 113 -1.90 -2.40 9.25
CA ASP A 113 -2.51 -2.10 7.95
C ASP A 113 -3.37 -3.28 7.47
N ILE A 114 -2.83 -4.49 7.55
CA ILE A 114 -3.54 -5.72 7.18
C ILE A 114 -4.84 -5.86 7.96
N GLN A 115 -4.79 -5.68 9.29
CA GLN A 115 -5.99 -5.78 10.13
C GLN A 115 -7.05 -4.74 9.73
N LYS A 116 -6.64 -3.51 9.43
CA LYS A 116 -7.55 -2.45 8.99
C LYS A 116 -8.14 -2.75 7.60
N LEU A 117 -7.33 -3.17 6.63
CA LEU A 117 -7.79 -3.48 5.28
C LEU A 117 -8.71 -4.70 5.23
N VAL A 118 -8.44 -5.74 6.02
CA VAL A 118 -9.34 -6.89 6.20
C VAL A 118 -10.71 -6.44 6.70
N ARG A 119 -10.76 -5.56 7.72
CA ARG A 119 -12.01 -5.00 8.25
C ARG A 119 -12.76 -4.14 7.23
N CYS A 120 -12.05 -3.46 6.35
CA CYS A 120 -12.63 -2.75 5.20
C CYS A 120 -13.10 -3.68 4.07
N GLY A 121 -13.00 -5.00 4.25
CA GLY A 121 -13.50 -5.99 3.30
C GLY A 121 -12.59 -6.22 2.10
N LEU A 122 -11.31 -5.85 2.18
CA LEU A 122 -10.32 -6.10 1.13
C LEU A 122 -9.64 -7.47 1.25
N GLY A 123 -9.67 -8.12 2.42
CA GLY A 123 -9.10 -9.46 2.62
C GLY A 123 -9.99 -10.59 2.06
N ARG A 124 -9.39 -11.59 1.40
CA ARG A 124 -10.06 -12.78 0.86
C ARG A 124 -9.35 -14.10 1.18
N GLY A 125 -8.41 -14.11 2.12
CA GLY A 125 -7.72 -15.31 2.58
C GLY A 125 -8.66 -16.32 3.26
N PRO A 126 -8.15 -17.51 3.64
CA PRO A 126 -8.95 -18.55 4.30
C PRO A 126 -9.57 -17.96 5.57
N ASN A 127 -10.90 -17.82 5.58
CA ASN A 127 -11.75 -17.21 6.62
C ASN A 127 -12.03 -15.70 6.50
N ARG A 128 -11.69 -15.03 5.38
CA ARG A 128 -11.87 -13.57 5.18
C ARG A 128 -11.19 -12.70 6.26
N GLN A 129 -10.23 -13.27 6.97
CA GLN A 129 -9.49 -12.62 8.07
C GLN A 129 -8.01 -12.37 7.71
N SER A 130 -7.62 -12.70 6.49
CA SER A 130 -6.25 -12.56 5.98
C SER A 130 -6.28 -12.22 4.49
N PHE A 131 -5.10 -11.97 3.94
CA PHE A 131 -4.87 -11.93 2.50
C PHE A 131 -4.33 -13.27 2.01
N ALA A 132 -4.58 -13.59 0.75
CA ALA A 132 -3.97 -14.75 0.10
C ALA A 132 -2.57 -14.46 -0.48
N SER A 133 -2.20 -13.19 -0.61
CA SER A 133 -0.84 -12.76 -0.94
C SER A 133 0.09 -12.90 0.27
N ASP A 134 1.41 -12.89 0.01
CA ASP A 134 2.38 -12.79 1.08
C ASP A 134 2.45 -11.35 1.63
N MET A 135 2.70 -11.22 2.92
CA MET A 135 2.64 -9.98 3.68
C MET A 135 3.86 -9.90 4.59
N VAL A 136 4.78 -9.00 4.25
CA VAL A 136 6.13 -8.99 4.81
C VAL A 136 6.40 -7.70 5.55
N ASN A 137 6.70 -7.82 6.84
CA ASN A 137 7.17 -6.70 7.64
C ASN A 137 8.67 -6.48 7.40
N ILE A 138 9.04 -5.37 6.76
CA ILE A 138 10.44 -5.09 6.41
C ILE A 138 11.34 -4.84 7.64
N GLN A 139 10.78 -4.37 8.75
CA GLN A 139 11.53 -4.21 10.01
C GLN A 139 11.95 -5.58 10.55
N GLN A 140 11.05 -6.57 10.49
CA GLN A 140 11.36 -7.94 10.91
C GLN A 140 12.43 -8.58 10.01
N LEU A 141 12.37 -8.34 8.70
CA LEU A 141 13.41 -8.81 7.79
C LEU A 141 14.78 -8.22 8.12
N VAL A 142 14.86 -6.93 8.45
CA VAL A 142 16.12 -6.29 8.83
C VAL A 142 16.67 -6.86 10.14
N VAL A 143 15.81 -7.06 11.16
CA VAL A 143 16.19 -7.74 12.41
C VAL A 143 16.78 -9.12 12.12
N GLN A 144 16.11 -9.92 11.28
CA GLN A 144 16.54 -11.28 10.95
C GLN A 144 17.86 -11.31 10.16
N LYS A 145 18.03 -10.39 9.20
CA LYS A 145 19.16 -10.41 8.26
C LYS A 145 20.41 -9.72 8.81
N PHE A 146 20.24 -8.67 9.62
CA PHE A 146 21.33 -7.83 10.11
C PHE A 146 21.55 -7.90 11.62
N GLY A 147 20.73 -8.67 12.35
CA GLY A 147 20.83 -8.82 13.80
C GLY A 147 20.56 -7.53 14.59
N GLN A 148 19.87 -6.57 13.97
CA GLN A 148 19.50 -5.31 14.61
C GLN A 148 18.36 -5.50 15.62
N SER A 149 18.25 -4.58 16.59
CA SER A 149 17.11 -4.55 17.51
C SER A 149 15.89 -3.96 16.82
N MET A 150 14.70 -4.50 17.10
CA MET A 150 13.43 -3.93 16.61
C MET A 150 13.14 -2.55 17.20
N ASN A 151 13.65 -2.26 18.40
CA ASN A 151 13.39 -1.00 19.08
C ASN A 151 14.00 0.17 18.33
N GLY A 152 13.16 1.10 17.88
CA GLY A 152 13.59 2.31 17.18
C GLY A 152 13.81 2.15 15.67
N LEU A 153 13.47 1.00 15.06
CA LEU A 153 13.53 0.82 13.60
C LEU A 153 12.38 1.57 12.89
N SER A 154 12.49 2.89 12.80
CA SER A 154 11.60 3.71 11.97
C SER A 154 11.92 3.56 10.48
N MET A 155 11.00 4.00 9.62
CA MET A 155 11.26 4.04 8.17
C MET A 155 12.52 4.85 7.82
N ASN A 156 12.77 5.97 8.51
CA ASN A 156 13.98 6.77 8.29
C ASN A 156 15.25 5.98 8.66
N VAL A 157 15.21 5.24 9.77
CA VAL A 157 16.34 4.37 10.17
C VAL A 157 16.57 3.27 9.13
N LEU A 158 15.50 2.61 8.67
CA LEU A 158 15.60 1.58 7.64
C LEU A 158 16.16 2.13 6.32
N ALA A 159 15.65 3.27 5.84
CA ALA A 159 16.12 3.90 4.62
C ALA A 159 17.59 4.29 4.71
N ARG A 160 18.00 4.88 5.84
CA ARG A 160 19.39 5.27 6.08
C ARG A 160 20.31 4.06 6.12
N ASP A 161 19.95 3.05 6.92
CA ASP A 161 20.85 1.93 7.20
C ASP A 161 20.92 0.93 6.03
N VAL A 162 19.87 0.80 5.22
CA VAL A 162 19.82 -0.15 4.08
C VAL A 162 20.13 0.52 2.75
N LEU A 163 19.65 1.74 2.52
CA LEU A 163 19.77 2.44 1.23
C LEU A 163 20.75 3.62 1.27
N GLY A 164 21.21 4.05 2.46
CA GLY A 164 22.04 5.26 2.59
C GLY A 164 21.27 6.55 2.34
N ILE A 165 19.95 6.55 2.55
CA ILE A 165 19.03 7.65 2.23
C ILE A 165 18.43 8.24 3.50
N ASP A 166 18.32 9.57 3.59
CA ASP A 166 17.54 10.24 4.65
C ASP A 166 16.15 10.61 4.12
N LEU A 167 15.11 10.31 4.89
CA LEU A 167 13.72 10.63 4.55
C LEU A 167 13.26 11.97 5.16
N ALA A 168 14.08 12.60 6.00
CA ALA A 168 13.74 13.85 6.68
C ALA A 168 14.15 15.13 5.93
N GLU A 169 14.75 15.01 4.74
CA GLU A 169 15.12 16.14 3.86
C GLU A 169 13.98 16.57 2.91
#